data_AF-A0A962ZLU6-F1
#
_entry.id   AF-A0A962ZLU6-F1
#
_cell.length_a   1.000
_cell.length_b   1.000
_cell.length_c   1.000
_cell.angle_alpha   90.00
_cell.angle_beta   90.00
_cell.angle_gamma   90.00
#
_symmetry.space_group_name_H-M   'P 1'
#
loop_
_entity.id
_entity.type
_entity.pdbx_description
1 polymer ?
#
loop_
_entity_poly.entity_id
_entity_poly.type
_entity_poly.pdbx_seq_one_letter_code
_entity_poly.pdbx_strand_id
1 'polypeptide(L)'
;GGFQAGAIFAAAVILFALIQGEREALTLIPPRLLVVLMASGALLYGGVGLLTMLLGANFLEYGVLSSNAVTGQQWGIILIELGVGISVASVLLAIYHAFAARGR
;
A
#
# COMPACT_ATOMS: atom_id res chain seq x y z
N GLY A 1 7.26 -9.41 -3.15
CA GLY A 1 6.67 -8.86 -1.92
C GLY A 1 5.90 -7.57 -2.18
N GLY A 2 5.49 -6.87 -1.11
CA GLY A 2 4.58 -5.72 -1.17
C GLY A 2 4.97 -4.60 -2.14
N PHE A 3 6.24 -4.20 -2.16
CA PHE A 3 6.72 -3.15 -3.06
C PHE A 3 6.50 -3.49 -4.54
N GLN A 4 6.89 -4.70 -4.95
CA GLN A 4 6.74 -5.16 -6.33
C GLN A 4 5.26 -5.29 -6.71
N ALA A 5 4.43 -5.82 -5.82
CA ALA A 5 3.00 -5.94 -6.04
C ALA A 5 2.34 -4.56 -6.26
N GLY A 6 2.69 -3.57 -5.42
CA GLY A 6 2.21 -2.20 -5.55
C GLY A 6 2.69 -1.53 -6.86
N ALA A 7 3.95 -1.75 -7.24
CA ALA A 7 4.49 -1.22 -8.49
C ALA A 7 3.81 -1.82 -9.73
N ILE A 8 3.56 -3.13 -9.76
CA ILE A 8 2.84 -3.79 -10.86
C ILE A 8 1.41 -3.27 -10.94
N PHE A 9 0.72 -3.12 -9.81
CA PHE A 9 -0.63 -2.57 -9.78
C PHE A 9 -0.67 -1.13 -10.32
N ALA A 10 0.25 -0.26 -9.87
CA ALA A 10 0.34 1.10 -10.39
C ALA A 10 0.64 1.11 -11.89
N ALA A 11 1.56 0.28 -12.37
CA ALA A 11 1.87 0.19 -13.80
C ALA A 11 0.65 -0.23 -14.64
N ALA A 12 -0.15 -1.18 -14.16
CA ALA A 12 -1.38 -1.59 -14.83
C ALA A 12 -2.40 -0.44 -14.95
N VAL A 13 -2.58 0.33 -13.88
CA VAL A 13 -3.48 1.50 -13.87
C VAL A 13 -2.93 2.63 -14.75
N ILE A 14 -1.61 2.87 -14.74
CA ILE A 14 -0.97 3.86 -15.63
C ILE A 14 -1.15 3.46 -17.09
N LEU A 15 -0.93 2.19 -17.43
CA LEU A 15 -1.15 1.69 -18.78
C LEU A 15 -2.61 1.87 -19.22
N PHE A 16 -3.57 1.57 -18.33
CA PHE A 16 -4.98 1.83 -18.57
C PHE A 16 -5.24 3.33 -18.86
N ALA A 17 -4.66 4.22 -18.06
CA ALA A 17 -4.77 5.67 -18.25
C ALA A 17 -4.17 6.16 -19.59
N LEU A 18 -3.09 5.53 -20.05
CA LEU A 18 -2.47 5.83 -21.34
C LEU A 18 -3.31 5.37 -22.54
N ILE A 19 -4.07 4.27 -22.39
CA ILE A 19 -4.94 3.73 -23.45
C ILE A 19 -6.28 4.47 -23.52
N GLN A 20 -6.91 4.70 -22.36
CA GLN A 20 -8.27 5.26 -22.25
C GLN A 20 -8.30 6.79 -22.07
N GLY A 21 -7.16 7.39 -21.74
CA GLY A 21 -7.04 8.81 -21.42
C GLY A 21 -7.18 9.11 -19.92
N GLU A 22 -6.50 10.18 -19.51
CA GLU A 22 -6.33 10.56 -18.09
C GLU A 22 -7.67 10.84 -17.38
N ARG A 23 -8.66 11.40 -18.08
CA ARG A 23 -9.96 11.77 -17.48
C ARG A 23 -10.73 10.55 -16.96
N GLU A 24 -10.70 9.42 -17.67
CA GLU A 24 -11.35 8.18 -17.22
C GLU A 24 -10.60 7.56 -16.02
N ALA A 25 -9.27 7.58 -16.05
CA ALA A 25 -8.46 7.09 -14.94
C ALA A 25 -8.68 7.90 -13.65
N LEU A 26 -8.76 9.23 -13.75
CA LEU A 26 -9.04 10.14 -12.63
C LEU A 26 -10.43 9.96 -12.02
N THR A 27 -11.43 9.52 -12.80
CA THR A 27 -12.76 9.21 -12.25
C THR A 27 -12.78 7.95 -11.39
N LEU A 28 -11.92 6.97 -11.70
CA LEU A 28 -11.82 5.73 -10.93
C LEU A 28 -11.00 5.91 -9.65
N ILE A 29 -9.96 6.75 -9.68
CA ILE A 29 -9.04 6.94 -8.56
C ILE A 29 -8.80 8.45 -8.32
N PRO A 30 -9.65 9.11 -7.50
CA PRO A 30 -9.49 10.52 -7.23
C PRO A 30 -8.27 10.81 -6.33
N PRO A 31 -7.60 11.97 -6.46
CA PRO A 31 -6.41 12.31 -5.67
C PRO A 31 -6.59 12.20 -4.15
N ARG A 32 -7.79 12.54 -3.65
CA ARG A 32 -8.11 12.40 -2.22
C ARG A 32 -8.05 10.94 -1.75
N LEU A 33 -8.52 9.99 -2.57
CA LEU A 33 -8.45 8.57 -2.26
C LEU A 33 -7.00 8.11 -2.20
N LEU A 34 -6.16 8.55 -3.14
CA LEU A 34 -4.72 8.22 -3.12
C LEU A 34 -4.05 8.68 -1.83
N VAL A 35 -4.33 9.89 -1.36
CA VAL A 35 -3.79 10.40 -0.09
C VAL A 35 -4.21 9.55 1.10
N VAL A 36 -5.49 9.17 1.16
CA VAL A 36 -6.00 8.28 2.22
C VAL A 36 -5.34 6.90 2.14
N LEU A 37 -5.20 6.32 0.95
CA LEU A 37 -4.58 5.02 0.77
C LEU A 37 -3.10 5.03 1.15
N MET A 38 -2.35 6.06 0.75
CA MET A 38 -0.96 6.27 1.16
C MET A 38 -0.81 6.26 2.68
N ALA A 39 -1.63 7.06 3.38
CA ALA A 39 -1.60 7.12 4.83
C ALA A 39 -2.03 5.79 5.46
N SER A 40 -3.08 5.14 4.94
CA SER A 40 -3.58 3.87 5.47
C SER A 40 -2.57 2.74 5.38
N GLY A 41 -1.77 2.67 4.30
CA GLY A 41 -0.75 1.64 4.15
C GLY A 41 0.39 1.82 5.15
N ALA A 42 0.82 3.08 5.37
CA ALA A 42 1.81 3.41 6.40
C ALA A 42 1.28 3.14 7.82
N LEU A 43 0.00 3.49 8.08
CA LEU A 43 -0.66 3.22 9.36
C LEU A 43 -0.83 1.71 9.61
N LEU A 44 -1.10 0.92 8.57
CA LEU A 44 -1.15 -0.53 8.70
C LEU A 44 0.22 -1.08 9.09
N TYR A 45 1.29 -0.62 8.42
CA TYR A 45 2.66 -1.01 8.73
C TYR A 45 3.02 -0.71 10.19
N GLY A 46 2.84 0.55 10.60
CA GLY A 46 3.12 1.00 11.96
C GLY A 46 2.22 0.32 12.99
N GLY A 47 0.93 0.16 12.66
CA GLY A 47 -0.07 -0.45 13.53
C GLY A 47 0.21 -1.91 13.86
N VAL A 48 0.68 -2.71 12.88
CA VAL A 48 1.09 -4.09 13.11
C VAL A 48 2.29 -4.14 14.06
N GLY A 49 3.29 -3.26 13.87
CA GLY A 49 4.44 -3.19 14.76
C GLY A 49 4.09 -2.72 16.17
N LEU A 50 3.19 -1.74 16.30
CA LEU A 50 2.65 -1.32 17.61
C LEU A 50 1.87 -2.44 18.27
N LEU A 51 1.07 -3.20 17.52
CA LEU A 51 0.33 -4.36 18.03
C LEU A 51 1.29 -5.42 18.59
N THR A 52 2.39 -5.73 17.89
CA THR A 52 3.40 -6.69 18.41
C THR A 52 4.02 -6.22 19.73
N MET A 53 4.24 -4.90 19.88
CA MET A 53 4.74 -4.32 21.14
C MET A 53 3.71 -4.38 22.27
N LEU A 54 2.43 -4.12 21.97
CA LEU A 54 1.34 -4.24 22.96
C LEU A 54 1.16 -5.68 23.45
N LEU A 55 1.52 -6.67 22.63
CA LEU A 55 1.52 -8.09 22.97
C LEU A 55 2.80 -8.54 23.68
N GLY A 56 3.72 -7.62 24.00
CA GLY A 56 4.93 -7.88 24.79
C GLY A 56 6.16 -8.31 23.97
N ALA A 57 6.11 -8.22 22.65
CA ALA A 57 7.24 -8.52 21.77
C ALA A 57 7.95 -7.25 21.28
N ASN A 58 9.04 -7.39 20.53
CA ASN A 58 9.66 -6.24 19.86
C ASN A 58 8.83 -5.76 18.67
N PHE A 59 9.12 -4.55 18.19
CA PHE A 59 8.47 -3.98 17.01
C PHE A 59 8.64 -4.90 15.80
N LEU A 60 7.52 -5.32 15.19
CA LEU A 60 7.45 -6.25 14.04
C LEU A 60 7.91 -7.68 14.35
N GLU A 61 7.93 -8.07 15.62
CA GLU A 61 8.13 -9.45 16.03
C GLU A 61 6.80 -10.22 15.93
N TYR A 62 6.50 -10.74 14.74
CA TYR A 62 5.18 -11.28 14.40
C TYR A 62 4.81 -12.61 15.07
N GLY A 63 5.77 -13.30 15.70
CA GLY A 63 5.52 -14.59 16.35
C GLY A 63 4.43 -14.55 17.42
N VAL A 64 4.17 -13.38 18.01
CA VAL A 64 3.12 -13.18 19.03
C VAL A 64 1.72 -12.92 18.47
N LEU A 65 1.56 -12.79 17.15
CA LEU A 65 0.26 -12.51 16.53
C LEU A 65 -0.68 -13.73 16.50
N SER A 66 -0.19 -14.92 16.83
CA SER A 66 -0.97 -16.15 16.86
C SER A 66 -0.44 -17.09 17.95
N SER A 67 -1.25 -18.09 18.32
CA SER A 67 -0.82 -19.15 19.23
C SER A 67 0.32 -20.02 18.66
N ASN A 68 0.40 -20.12 17.32
CA ASN A 68 1.52 -20.73 16.61
C ASN A 68 2.40 -19.64 16.02
N ALA A 69 3.67 -19.57 16.45
CA ALA A 69 4.61 -18.54 16.01
C ALA A 69 4.84 -18.53 14.50
N VAL A 70 4.83 -19.68 13.82
CA VAL A 70 4.99 -19.76 12.36
C VAL A 70 3.81 -19.12 11.66
N THR A 71 2.59 -19.39 12.13
CA THR A 71 1.37 -18.78 11.60
C THR A 71 1.34 -17.28 11.89
N GLY A 72 1.76 -16.86 13.08
CA GLY A 72 1.93 -15.44 13.43
C GLY A 72 2.87 -14.71 12.48
N GLN A 73 4.02 -15.33 12.17
CA GLN A 73 5.00 -14.83 11.20
C GLN A 73 4.40 -14.64 9.81
N GLN A 74 3.64 -15.62 9.32
CA GLN A 74 2.99 -15.55 8.01
C GLN A 74 1.96 -14.41 7.95
N TRP A 75 1.11 -14.28 8.98
CA TRP A 75 0.14 -13.19 9.06
C TRP A 75 0.81 -11.82 9.09
N GLY A 76 1.83 -11.66 9.93
CA GLY A 76 2.57 -10.39 10.03
C GLY A 76 3.21 -9.98 8.70
N ILE A 77 3.86 -10.91 8.01
CA ILE A 77 4.45 -10.64 6.69
C ILE A 77 3.36 -10.24 5.69
N ILE A 78 2.24 -10.97 5.60
CA ILE A 78 1.16 -10.65 4.65
C ILE A 78 0.57 -9.26 4.93
N LEU A 79 0.31 -8.93 6.19
CA LEU A 79 -0.23 -7.63 6.61
C LEU A 79 0.71 -6.48 6.23
N ILE A 80 2.00 -6.63 6.50
CA ILE A 80 3.01 -5.63 6.17
C ILE A 80 3.20 -5.50 4.67
N GLU A 81 3.26 -6.61 3.93
CA GLU A 81 3.35 -6.58 2.47
C GLU A 81 2.13 -5.90 1.84
N LEU A 82 0.93 -6.13 2.39
CA LEU A 82 -0.29 -5.42 1.97
C LEU A 82 -0.17 -3.92 2.21
N GLY A 83 0.25 -3.50 3.41
CA GLY A 83 0.41 -2.07 3.75
C GLY A 83 1.44 -1.36 2.87
N VAL A 84 2.58 -2.01 2.64
CA VAL A 84 3.62 -1.52 1.73
C VAL A 84 3.08 -1.45 0.30
N GLY A 85 2.37 -2.49 -0.17
CA GLY A 85 1.79 -2.53 -1.51
C GLY A 85 0.79 -1.42 -1.77
N ILE A 86 -0.12 -1.17 -0.83
CA ILE A 86 -1.11 -0.07 -0.90
C ILE A 86 -0.39 1.28 -0.97
N SER A 87 0.61 1.50 -0.11
CA SER A 87 1.37 2.75 -0.06
C SER A 87 2.11 3.00 -1.37
N VAL A 88 2.86 2.00 -1.86
CA VAL A 88 3.64 2.10 -3.10
C VAL A 88 2.74 2.34 -4.30
N ALA A 89 1.65 1.57 -4.45
CA ALA A 89 0.70 1.78 -5.53
C ALA A 89 0.15 3.21 -5.53
N SER A 90 -0.27 3.68 -4.36
CA SER A 90 -0.91 4.98 -4.21
C SER A 90 0.06 6.14 -4.47
N VAL A 91 1.31 6.04 -3.99
CA VAL A 91 2.37 7.03 -4.24
C VAL A 91 2.70 7.12 -5.73
N LEU A 92 2.89 5.98 -6.40
CA LEU A 92 3.23 5.96 -7.82
C LEU A 92 2.12 6.56 -8.67
N LEU A 93 0.85 6.25 -8.36
CA LEU A 93 -0.29 6.86 -9.03
C LEU A 93 -0.42 8.35 -8.77
N ALA A 94 -0.19 8.79 -7.52
CA ALA A 94 -0.21 10.21 -7.18
C ALA A 94 0.86 11.00 -7.95
N ILE A 95 2.07 10.43 -8.07
CA ILE A 95 3.16 11.01 -8.88
C ILE A 95 2.77 11.08 -10.34
N TYR A 96 2.25 9.98 -10.92
CA TYR A 96 1.79 9.95 -12.31
C TYR A 96 0.75 11.03 -12.60
N HIS A 97 -0.28 11.14 -11.75
CA HIS A 97 -1.31 12.17 -11.89
C HIS A 97 -0.74 13.60 -11.76
N ALA A 98 0.21 13.83 -10.87
CA ALA A 98 0.86 15.13 -10.74
C ALA A 98 1.64 15.53 -12.01
N PHE A 99 2.21 14.57 -12.73
CA PHE A 99 2.87 14.81 -14.02
C PHE A 99 1.87 14.97 -15.17
N ALA A 100 0.85 14.11 -15.24
CA ALA A 100 -0.16 14.16 -16.30
C ALA A 100 -0.98 15.46 -16.26
N ALA A 101 -1.34 15.93 -15.06
CA ALA A 101 -2.09 17.17 -14.87
C ALA A 101 -1.26 18.43 -15.21
N ARG A 102 0.07 18.37 -15.16
CA ARG A 102 0.96 19.52 -15.43
C ARG A 102 0.95 19.97 -16.90
N GLY A 103 0.43 19.13 -17.81
CA GLY A 103 0.28 19.46 -19.24
C GLY A 103 -1.04 20.15 -19.61
N ARG A 104 -1.87 20.52 -18.62
CA ARG A 104 -3.15 21.22 -18.79
C ARG A 104 -3.13 22.58 -18.12
#